data_AF-A0A8T1TMJ9-F1
#
_entry.id   AF-A0A8T1TMJ9-F1
#
_cell.length_a   1.000
_cell.length_b   1.000
_cell.length_c   1.000
_cell.angle_alpha   90.00
_cell.angle_beta   90.00
_cell.angle_gamma   90.00
#
_symmetry.space_group_name_H-M   'P 1'
#
loop_
_entity.id
_entity.type
_entity.pdbx_description
1 polymer ?
#
loop_
_entity_poly.entity_id
_entity_poly.type
_entity_poly.pdbx_seq_one_letter_code
_entity_poly.pdbx_strand_id
1 'polypeptide(L)'
;AAFGVNPYVIVEKYTAGQSCAADQLTGVTTYLADGKCHKTDTAKSYRTTRSADNSAVIKTYTDAVCATGEVVTTVIAADGTAHSCVSNTKVYGAGATPLYLTSTVNYDTSANTCKSGLPSFVATTVVAVDVCSATTTCTGQAAPYSGTSCSSTLTYKDDMAAVFGSNPYVIVEKYTAGQSCAATQLSGITTYLADGKCHKTDTAKSYLATRKPDGSASVQSFTDAVCGAAGTLFAVNAADGTAHACISDAKVYGVGATGMACDYIAAAKKAFGSSTPFVVAEVFKDGTGCGLMEGVMAFIADAKCHQTIDGASSFTVTLATDGSGTVLTVGATDALYFNVKTEGHRCFLVDVPKETTFRAEYESPDTTDVMKTIVAFYAPDPSKGEDAKTLMKKEPTSQKGATSFTAQENGPHWVCVSLDSSNYALPDDASMRFALKLSMGTSHEEYQNLAKKNQMDDLHLEIMKLRDRVSAIQRNQDYAKEKSMSLQSSIEGNNHRATWVSVLQIAILLVTGFYQAKHLQTYFHKKKLV
;
A
#
# COMPACT_ATOMS: atom_id res chain seq x y z
N ALA A 1 -5.30 -43.54 -3.11
CA ALA A 1 -5.49 -43.24 -4.54
C ALA A 1 -4.14 -42.85 -5.14
N ALA A 2 -3.74 -43.43 -6.28
CA ALA A 2 -2.39 -43.31 -6.84
C ALA A 2 -1.96 -41.87 -7.20
N PHE A 3 -2.92 -40.98 -7.48
CA PHE A 3 -2.65 -39.58 -7.87
C PHE A 3 -2.91 -38.55 -6.76
N GLY A 4 -3.23 -38.98 -5.53
CA GLY A 4 -3.52 -38.07 -4.42
C GLY A 4 -4.72 -37.16 -4.72
N VAL A 5 -4.53 -35.84 -4.60
CA VAL A 5 -5.54 -34.80 -4.89
C VAL A 5 -5.56 -34.37 -6.36
N ASN A 6 -4.66 -34.90 -7.19
CA ASN A 6 -4.55 -34.47 -8.58
C ASN A 6 -5.71 -35.00 -9.43
N PRO A 7 -6.18 -34.21 -10.42
CA PRO A 7 -7.20 -34.65 -11.34
C PRO A 7 -6.73 -35.85 -12.15
N TYR A 8 -7.62 -36.81 -12.41
CA TYR A 8 -7.31 -37.99 -13.20
C TYR A 8 -8.51 -38.42 -14.03
N VAL A 9 -8.23 -39.16 -15.10
CA VAL A 9 -9.22 -39.76 -16.00
C VAL A 9 -8.96 -41.26 -16.09
N ILE A 10 -9.96 -42.06 -15.79
CA ILE A 10 -9.99 -43.52 -15.95
C ILE A 10 -10.64 -43.83 -17.30
N VAL A 11 -9.98 -44.68 -18.08
CA VAL A 11 -10.45 -45.24 -19.33
C VAL A 11 -10.57 -46.74 -19.17
N GLU A 12 -11.79 -47.24 -19.25
CA GLU A 12 -12.08 -48.66 -19.31
C GLU A 12 -12.36 -49.06 -20.75
N LYS A 13 -11.61 -50.05 -21.25
CA LYS A 13 -11.82 -50.63 -22.57
C LYS A 13 -12.51 -51.97 -22.47
N TYR A 14 -13.48 -52.20 -23.35
CA TYR A 14 -14.28 -53.41 -23.42
C TYR A 14 -14.11 -54.09 -24.79
N THR A 15 -14.44 -55.38 -24.85
CA THR A 15 -14.49 -56.13 -26.11
C THR A 15 -15.38 -55.40 -27.12
N ALA A 16 -14.87 -55.21 -28.35
CA ALA A 16 -15.59 -54.46 -29.38
C ALA A 16 -16.95 -55.09 -29.70
N GLY A 17 -17.98 -54.26 -29.82
CA GLY A 17 -19.35 -54.70 -30.15
C GLY A 17 -20.18 -55.22 -28.97
N GLN A 18 -19.66 -55.16 -27.74
CA GLN A 18 -20.39 -55.52 -26.52
C GLN A 18 -20.60 -54.27 -25.66
N SER A 19 -21.79 -54.12 -25.07
CA SER A 19 -22.35 -52.94 -24.40
C SER A 19 -21.69 -52.59 -23.04
N CYS A 20 -20.36 -52.60 -22.98
CA CYS A 20 -19.54 -52.37 -21.78
C CYS A 20 -20.01 -53.16 -20.55
N ALA A 21 -20.35 -54.43 -20.76
CA ALA A 21 -20.67 -55.38 -19.70
C ALA A 21 -19.41 -55.72 -18.88
N ALA A 22 -19.58 -55.94 -17.57
CA ALA A 22 -18.47 -56.07 -16.64
C ALA A 22 -17.53 -57.26 -16.94
N ASP A 23 -18.08 -58.35 -17.49
CA ASP A 23 -17.35 -59.55 -17.93
C ASP A 23 -16.58 -59.34 -19.25
N GLN A 24 -16.82 -58.23 -19.95
CA GLN A 24 -16.17 -57.88 -21.22
C GLN A 24 -15.06 -56.83 -21.05
N LEU A 25 -14.65 -56.52 -19.81
CA LEU A 25 -13.59 -55.56 -19.53
C LEU A 25 -12.23 -56.14 -19.96
N THR A 26 -11.57 -55.45 -20.88
CA THR A 26 -10.28 -55.87 -21.47
C THR A 26 -9.10 -55.08 -20.90
N GLY A 27 -9.34 -53.90 -20.34
CA GLY A 27 -8.29 -53.13 -19.69
C GLY A 27 -8.79 -51.85 -19.03
N VAL A 28 -8.06 -51.41 -18.01
CA VAL A 28 -8.29 -50.14 -17.32
C VAL A 28 -6.98 -49.35 -17.35
N THR A 29 -7.04 -48.13 -17.86
CA THR A 29 -5.91 -47.20 -17.86
C THR A 29 -6.32 -45.94 -17.12
N THR A 30 -5.49 -45.47 -16.19
CA THR A 30 -5.74 -44.20 -15.50
C THR A 30 -4.68 -43.20 -15.91
N TYR A 31 -5.11 -42.06 -16.42
CA TYR A 31 -4.28 -40.95 -16.86
C TYR A 31 -4.30 -39.83 -15.83
N LEU A 32 -3.11 -39.33 -15.46
CA LEU A 32 -3.00 -38.07 -14.74
C LEU A 32 -3.48 -36.94 -15.65
N ALA A 33 -4.50 -36.20 -15.20
CA ALA A 33 -5.17 -35.18 -15.99
C ALA A 33 -4.67 -33.78 -15.62
N ASP A 34 -3.35 -33.59 -15.58
CA ASP A 34 -2.73 -32.30 -15.27
C ASP A 34 -2.36 -31.50 -16.54
N GLY A 35 -2.72 -31.98 -17.74
CA GLY A 35 -2.40 -31.37 -19.03
C GLY A 35 -0.92 -31.41 -19.44
N LYS A 36 -0.01 -31.90 -18.58
CA LYS A 36 1.42 -32.05 -18.88
C LYS A 36 1.66 -33.23 -19.82
N CYS A 37 2.80 -33.20 -20.49
CA CYS A 37 3.27 -34.34 -21.27
C CYS A 37 3.83 -35.42 -20.34
N HIS A 38 3.25 -36.62 -20.40
CA HIS A 38 3.69 -37.78 -19.63
C HIS A 38 4.11 -38.90 -20.58
N LYS A 39 5.29 -39.49 -20.36
CA LYS A 39 5.74 -40.65 -21.13
C LYS A 39 4.95 -41.88 -20.71
N THR A 40 4.42 -42.63 -21.67
CA THR A 40 3.93 -43.98 -21.42
C THR A 40 5.06 -45.00 -21.54
N ASP A 41 6.05 -44.72 -22.37
CA ASP A 41 7.27 -45.52 -22.56
C ASP A 41 8.41 -44.64 -23.15
N THR A 42 9.47 -45.25 -23.69
CA THR A 42 10.60 -44.54 -24.28
C THR A 42 10.28 -43.79 -25.58
N ALA A 43 9.20 -44.16 -26.26
CA ALA A 43 8.81 -43.68 -27.57
C ALA A 43 7.41 -43.05 -27.61
N LYS A 44 6.57 -43.19 -26.59
CA LYS A 44 5.18 -42.69 -26.59
C LYS A 44 4.89 -41.84 -25.37
N SER A 45 3.94 -40.93 -25.53
CA SER A 45 3.50 -40.02 -24.48
C SER A 45 2.01 -39.71 -24.58
N TYR A 46 1.48 -39.05 -23.55
CA TYR A 46 0.12 -38.58 -23.50
C TYR A 46 0.00 -37.21 -22.82
N ARG A 47 -1.11 -36.52 -23.10
CA ARG A 47 -1.63 -35.40 -22.34
C ARG A 47 -3.08 -35.67 -22.01
N THR A 48 -3.51 -35.30 -20.81
CA THR A 48 -4.91 -35.45 -20.45
C THR A 48 -5.40 -34.23 -19.70
N THR A 49 -6.60 -33.76 -20.05
CA THR A 49 -7.33 -32.73 -19.31
C THR A 49 -8.72 -33.22 -18.97
N ARG A 50 -9.26 -32.73 -17.85
CA ARG A 50 -10.62 -32.97 -17.37
C ARG A 50 -11.20 -31.65 -16.90
N SER A 51 -12.38 -31.30 -17.36
CA SER A 51 -13.08 -30.08 -16.98
C SER A 51 -13.97 -30.30 -15.76
N ALA A 52 -14.42 -29.21 -15.14
CA ALA A 52 -15.33 -29.27 -14.00
C ALA A 52 -16.73 -29.82 -14.34
N ASP A 53 -17.15 -29.74 -15.61
CA ASP A 53 -18.38 -30.34 -16.13
C ASP A 53 -18.26 -31.85 -16.42
N ASN A 54 -17.15 -32.47 -16.01
CA ASN A 54 -16.80 -33.87 -16.26
C ASN A 54 -16.47 -34.21 -17.71
N SER A 55 -16.40 -33.24 -18.63
CA SER A 55 -15.79 -33.46 -19.94
C SER A 55 -14.29 -33.72 -19.81
N ALA A 56 -13.71 -34.47 -20.74
CA ALA A 56 -12.29 -34.80 -20.72
C ALA A 56 -11.70 -34.89 -22.13
N VAL A 57 -10.41 -34.62 -22.25
CA VAL A 57 -9.65 -34.79 -23.47
C VAL A 57 -8.40 -35.59 -23.16
N ILE A 58 -8.23 -36.74 -23.82
CA ILE A 58 -7.03 -37.56 -23.75
C ILE A 58 -6.37 -37.50 -25.11
N LYS A 59 -5.14 -37.00 -25.16
CA LYS A 59 -4.30 -36.97 -26.34
C LYS A 59 -3.17 -37.96 -26.15
N THR A 60 -3.00 -38.87 -27.09
CA THR A 60 -1.86 -39.80 -27.12
C THR A 60 -0.98 -39.49 -28.31
N TYR A 61 0.32 -39.71 -28.17
CA TYR A 61 1.34 -39.35 -29.15
C TYR A 61 2.23 -40.54 -29.45
N THR A 62 2.77 -40.56 -30.67
CA THR A 62 3.71 -41.59 -31.14
C THR A 62 5.18 -41.26 -30.85
N ASP A 63 5.44 -40.11 -30.21
CA ASP A 63 6.74 -39.73 -29.66
C ASP A 63 6.67 -39.57 -28.13
N ALA A 64 7.82 -39.39 -27.49
CA ALA A 64 7.93 -39.25 -26.03
C ALA A 64 7.84 -37.79 -25.51
N VAL A 65 7.57 -36.81 -26.38
CA VAL A 65 7.59 -35.36 -26.10
C VAL A 65 6.28 -34.65 -26.44
N CYS A 66 5.26 -35.42 -26.84
CA CYS A 66 3.92 -34.93 -27.19
C CYS A 66 3.89 -33.97 -28.39
N ALA A 67 4.61 -34.31 -29.47
CA ALA A 67 4.69 -33.47 -30.68
C ALA A 67 4.04 -34.07 -31.94
N THR A 68 4.06 -35.40 -32.09
CA THR A 68 3.84 -36.10 -33.36
C THR A 68 2.91 -37.28 -33.20
N GLY A 69 2.06 -37.51 -34.21
CA GLY A 69 1.09 -38.61 -34.25
C GLY A 69 0.01 -38.48 -33.18
N GLU A 70 -0.52 -37.28 -32.99
CA GLU A 70 -1.59 -37.00 -32.03
C GLU A 70 -2.88 -37.77 -32.37
N VAL A 71 -3.37 -38.54 -31.41
CA VAL A 71 -4.72 -39.13 -31.43
C VAL A 71 -5.51 -38.57 -30.26
N VAL A 72 -6.63 -37.94 -30.55
CA VAL A 72 -7.49 -37.26 -29.56
C VAL A 72 -8.72 -38.11 -29.26
N THR A 73 -8.93 -38.40 -27.98
CA THR A 73 -10.17 -38.96 -27.45
C THR A 73 -10.86 -37.87 -26.63
N THR A 74 -12.04 -37.45 -27.07
CA THR A 74 -12.86 -36.46 -26.36
C THR A 74 -14.02 -37.15 -25.64
N VAL A 75 -14.35 -36.64 -24.47
CA VAL A 75 -15.47 -37.08 -23.65
C VAL A 75 -16.32 -35.86 -23.39
N ILE A 76 -17.58 -35.91 -23.82
CA ILE A 76 -18.53 -34.84 -23.53
C ILE A 76 -18.99 -34.92 -22.07
N ALA A 77 -19.45 -33.79 -21.52
CA ALA A 77 -19.89 -33.67 -20.13
C ALA A 77 -20.96 -34.72 -19.73
N ALA A 78 -21.90 -35.00 -20.63
CA ALA A 78 -22.96 -35.97 -20.40
C ALA A 78 -22.39 -37.38 -20.16
N ASP A 79 -21.47 -37.81 -21.02
CA ASP A 79 -20.87 -39.14 -20.94
C ASP A 79 -19.94 -39.29 -19.75
N GLY A 80 -19.15 -38.25 -19.46
CA GLY A 80 -18.29 -38.22 -18.27
C GLY A 80 -19.06 -38.21 -16.96
N THR A 81 -20.28 -37.68 -16.94
CA THR A 81 -21.16 -37.66 -15.76
C THR A 81 -21.93 -38.98 -15.59
N ALA A 82 -22.46 -39.52 -16.68
CA ALA A 82 -23.24 -40.76 -16.66
C ALA A 82 -22.35 -42.02 -16.68
N HIS A 83 -21.03 -41.86 -16.84
CA HIS A 83 -20.09 -42.95 -17.13
C HIS A 83 -20.57 -43.78 -18.33
N SER A 84 -21.08 -43.09 -19.36
CA SER A 84 -21.69 -43.72 -20.53
C SER A 84 -20.71 -44.64 -21.24
N CYS A 85 -21.21 -45.78 -21.69
CA CYS A 85 -20.49 -46.62 -22.64
C CYS A 85 -20.60 -46.00 -24.03
N VAL A 86 -19.50 -45.46 -24.54
CA VAL A 86 -19.43 -44.95 -25.92
C VAL A 86 -18.63 -45.94 -26.75
N SER A 87 -19.33 -46.60 -27.69
CA SER A 87 -18.82 -47.76 -28.43
C SER A 87 -18.44 -48.91 -27.49
N ASN A 88 -17.17 -49.00 -27.11
CA ASN A 88 -16.62 -50.03 -26.23
C ASN A 88 -15.72 -49.41 -25.15
N THR A 89 -15.89 -48.12 -24.84
CA THR A 89 -15.07 -47.39 -23.90
C THR A 89 -15.94 -46.64 -22.90
N LYS A 90 -15.62 -46.76 -21.62
CA LYS A 90 -16.13 -45.84 -20.58
C LYS A 90 -14.99 -44.93 -20.16
N VAL A 91 -15.28 -43.64 -20.05
CA VAL A 91 -14.31 -42.66 -19.58
C VAL A 91 -14.94 -41.83 -18.49
N TYR A 92 -14.28 -41.79 -17.34
CA TYR A 92 -14.73 -41.05 -16.17
C TYR A 92 -13.53 -40.62 -15.34
N GLY A 93 -13.73 -39.94 -14.21
CA GLY A 93 -12.61 -39.50 -13.40
C GLY A 93 -13.04 -38.56 -12.29
N ALA A 94 -12.07 -37.97 -11.61
CA ALA A 94 -12.30 -36.99 -10.56
C ALA A 94 -11.31 -35.82 -10.67
N GLY A 95 -11.70 -34.68 -10.10
CA GLY A 95 -10.94 -33.43 -10.16
C GLY A 95 -11.08 -32.70 -11.51
N ALA A 96 -10.68 -31.43 -11.53
CA ALA A 96 -10.60 -30.64 -12.75
C ALA A 96 -9.15 -30.22 -12.98
N THR A 97 -8.69 -30.30 -14.23
CA THR A 97 -7.39 -29.79 -14.65
C THR A 97 -7.37 -28.28 -14.45
N PRO A 98 -6.42 -27.77 -13.66
CA PRO A 98 -6.22 -26.33 -13.55
C PRO A 98 -5.89 -25.72 -14.91
N LEU A 99 -6.35 -24.50 -15.15
CA LEU A 99 -5.86 -23.73 -16.28
C LEU A 99 -4.41 -23.35 -15.98
N TYR A 100 -3.53 -23.47 -16.98
CA TYR A 100 -2.14 -23.07 -16.84
C TYR A 100 -1.98 -21.62 -17.23
N LEU A 101 -1.10 -20.95 -16.53
CA LEU A 101 -1.00 -19.50 -16.52
C LEU A 101 0.43 -19.09 -16.88
N THR A 102 0.56 -18.27 -17.92
CA THR A 102 1.79 -17.53 -18.23
C THR A 102 1.65 -16.14 -17.62
N SER A 103 2.55 -15.77 -16.73
CA SER A 103 2.57 -14.48 -16.06
C SER A 103 3.74 -13.63 -16.55
N THR A 104 3.45 -12.54 -17.23
CA THR A 104 4.39 -11.46 -17.52
C THR A 104 4.49 -10.55 -16.30
N VAL A 105 5.62 -10.57 -15.62
CA VAL A 105 5.94 -9.75 -14.45
C VAL A 105 6.64 -8.47 -14.91
N ASN A 106 6.09 -7.33 -14.54
CA ASN A 106 6.56 -6.02 -14.97
C ASN A 106 7.18 -5.25 -13.80
N TYR A 107 8.34 -4.65 -14.03
CA TYR A 107 9.10 -3.89 -13.06
C TYR A 107 9.33 -2.46 -13.57
N ASP A 108 8.64 -1.50 -12.98
CA ASP A 108 8.81 -0.07 -13.27
C ASP A 108 9.95 0.51 -12.42
N THR A 109 11.17 0.02 -12.64
CA THR A 109 12.37 0.49 -11.95
C THR A 109 13.50 0.76 -12.95
N SER A 110 14.40 1.68 -12.61
CA SER A 110 15.59 1.99 -13.42
C SER A 110 16.68 0.90 -13.37
N ALA A 111 16.52 -0.12 -12.53
CA ALA A 111 17.44 -1.25 -12.43
C ALA A 111 16.95 -2.43 -13.28
N ASN A 112 17.86 -3.10 -13.99
CA ASN A 112 17.56 -4.27 -14.82
C ASN A 112 17.31 -5.52 -13.95
N THR A 113 16.26 -5.51 -13.14
CA THR A 113 15.95 -6.55 -12.18
C THR A 113 14.61 -7.22 -12.51
N CYS A 114 14.63 -8.28 -13.33
CA CYS A 114 13.42 -9.08 -13.66
C CYS A 114 13.22 -10.31 -12.77
N LYS A 115 14.08 -10.52 -11.76
CA LYS A 115 13.99 -11.64 -10.81
C LYS A 115 13.99 -11.21 -9.34
N SER A 116 14.25 -9.94 -9.05
CA SER A 116 14.40 -9.43 -7.69
C SER A 116 13.85 -8.02 -7.59
N GLY A 117 12.92 -7.78 -6.67
CA GLY A 117 12.27 -6.48 -6.49
C GLY A 117 10.76 -6.62 -6.48
N LEU A 118 10.09 -5.57 -6.03
CA LEU A 118 8.64 -5.50 -6.02
C LEU A 118 8.14 -5.19 -7.44
N PRO A 119 7.34 -6.06 -8.08
CA PRO A 119 6.78 -5.75 -9.39
C PRO A 119 5.79 -4.59 -9.32
N SER A 120 5.72 -3.82 -10.40
CA SER A 120 4.64 -2.85 -10.55
C SER A 120 3.34 -3.57 -10.91
N PHE A 121 3.33 -4.52 -11.85
CA PHE A 121 2.14 -5.34 -12.09
C PHE A 121 2.52 -6.71 -12.68
N VAL A 122 1.57 -7.64 -12.66
CA VAL A 122 1.69 -8.96 -13.27
C VAL A 122 0.50 -9.21 -14.18
N ALA A 123 0.72 -9.29 -15.49
CA ALA A 123 -0.30 -9.70 -16.45
C ALA A 123 -0.19 -11.19 -16.71
N THR A 124 -1.27 -11.91 -16.53
CA THR A 124 -1.34 -13.36 -16.62
C THR A 124 -2.36 -13.78 -17.66
N THR A 125 -1.96 -14.66 -18.58
CA THR A 125 -2.83 -15.22 -19.62
C THR A 125 -2.95 -16.73 -19.45
N VAL A 126 -4.10 -17.26 -19.84
CA VAL A 126 -4.32 -18.71 -19.86
C VAL A 126 -3.59 -19.29 -21.08
N VAL A 127 -2.71 -20.25 -20.84
CA VAL A 127 -1.93 -20.94 -21.88
C VAL A 127 -2.05 -22.45 -21.71
N ALA A 128 -1.70 -23.20 -22.76
CA ALA A 128 -1.48 -24.62 -22.61
C ALA A 128 -0.23 -24.89 -21.76
N VAL A 129 -0.27 -25.99 -21.00
CA VAL A 129 0.68 -26.34 -19.92
C VAL A 129 2.16 -26.22 -20.29
N ASP A 130 2.49 -26.59 -21.52
CA ASP A 130 3.88 -26.71 -21.98
C ASP A 130 4.33 -25.52 -22.85
N VAL A 131 3.50 -24.48 -22.97
CA VAL A 131 3.82 -23.27 -23.73
C VAL A 131 4.60 -22.27 -22.87
N CYS A 132 4.45 -22.33 -21.54
CA CYS A 132 5.13 -21.39 -20.67
C CYS A 132 6.60 -21.79 -20.46
N SER A 133 7.51 -20.92 -20.87
CA SER A 133 8.93 -20.99 -20.54
C SER A 133 9.32 -19.75 -19.74
N ALA A 134 9.72 -19.95 -18.48
CA ALA A 134 10.10 -18.86 -17.60
C ALA A 134 11.39 -18.21 -18.12
N THR A 135 11.42 -16.88 -18.18
CA THR A 135 12.62 -16.20 -18.69
C THR A 135 13.73 -16.17 -17.64
N THR A 136 14.96 -16.38 -18.10
CA THR A 136 16.15 -16.25 -17.26
C THR A 136 16.74 -14.83 -17.32
N THR A 137 16.48 -14.11 -18.40
CA THR A 137 16.92 -12.73 -18.67
C THR A 137 15.74 -11.81 -18.95
N CYS A 138 15.88 -10.54 -18.60
CA CYS A 138 14.83 -9.53 -18.73
C CYS A 138 14.66 -9.09 -20.18
N THR A 139 13.43 -8.76 -20.55
CA THR A 139 13.11 -8.08 -21.81
C THR A 139 12.88 -6.58 -21.55
N GLY A 140 13.41 -5.73 -22.41
CA GLY A 140 13.36 -4.26 -22.28
C GLY A 140 14.75 -3.64 -22.15
N GLN A 141 14.97 -2.50 -22.82
CA GLN A 141 16.22 -1.72 -22.74
C GLN A 141 16.14 -0.59 -21.69
N ALA A 142 14.92 -0.24 -21.27
CA ALA A 142 14.60 0.76 -20.24
C ALA A 142 13.31 0.34 -19.52
N ALA A 143 13.05 0.96 -18.37
CA ALA A 143 11.82 0.73 -17.61
C ALA A 143 10.56 0.99 -18.48
N PRO A 144 9.57 0.08 -18.44
CA PRO A 144 9.51 -1.08 -17.57
C PRO A 144 10.24 -2.32 -18.13
N TYR A 145 10.99 -3.01 -17.25
CA TYR A 145 11.58 -4.32 -17.54
C TYR A 145 10.55 -5.42 -17.32
N SER A 146 10.58 -6.46 -18.15
CA SER A 146 9.64 -7.59 -18.05
C SER A 146 10.35 -8.93 -17.94
N GLY A 147 9.71 -9.87 -17.25
CA GLY A 147 10.10 -11.28 -17.20
C GLY A 147 8.87 -12.19 -17.24
N THR A 148 9.07 -13.46 -17.62
CA THR A 148 7.99 -14.46 -17.68
C THR A 148 8.14 -15.43 -16.51
N SER A 149 7.06 -15.61 -15.77
CA SER A 149 6.88 -16.66 -14.77
C SER A 149 5.76 -17.61 -15.20
N CYS A 150 5.84 -18.87 -14.78
CA CYS A 150 4.90 -19.93 -15.12
C CYS A 150 4.19 -20.44 -13.87
N SER A 151 2.86 -20.47 -13.90
CA SER A 151 2.01 -20.87 -12.78
C SER A 151 0.77 -21.64 -13.26
N SER A 152 -0.17 -21.92 -12.36
CA SER A 152 -1.48 -22.49 -12.63
C SER A 152 -2.56 -21.77 -11.81
N THR A 153 -3.83 -21.91 -12.19
CA THR A 153 -4.94 -21.31 -11.43
C THR A 153 -5.09 -21.84 -10.00
N LEU A 154 -4.46 -22.97 -9.65
CA LEU A 154 -4.43 -23.47 -8.27
C LEU A 154 -3.49 -22.69 -7.36
N THR A 155 -2.33 -22.30 -7.89
CA THR A 155 -1.19 -21.77 -7.12
C THR A 155 -1.00 -20.28 -7.31
N TYR A 156 -1.62 -19.70 -8.34
CA TYR A 156 -1.41 -18.33 -8.74
C TYR A 156 -1.60 -17.31 -7.61
N LYS A 157 -2.59 -17.50 -6.73
CA LYS A 157 -2.82 -16.58 -5.60
C LYS A 157 -1.69 -16.63 -4.58
N ASP A 158 -1.15 -17.82 -4.32
CA ASP A 158 0.01 -18.02 -3.44
C ASP A 158 1.28 -17.45 -4.08
N ASP A 159 1.43 -17.62 -5.40
CA ASP A 159 2.53 -17.03 -6.15
C ASP A 159 2.49 -15.50 -6.08
N MET A 160 1.32 -14.88 -6.25
CA MET A 160 1.19 -13.42 -6.09
C MET A 160 1.46 -12.99 -4.64
N ALA A 161 1.00 -13.75 -3.65
CA ALA A 161 1.31 -13.46 -2.24
C ALA A 161 2.82 -13.50 -1.97
N ALA A 162 3.54 -14.47 -2.53
CA ALA A 162 5.00 -14.57 -2.42
C ALA A 162 5.73 -13.43 -3.16
N VAL A 163 5.24 -13.07 -4.35
CA VAL A 163 5.84 -12.03 -5.20
C VAL A 163 5.68 -10.63 -4.60
N PHE A 164 4.49 -10.28 -4.10
CA PHE A 164 4.23 -8.97 -3.51
C PHE A 164 4.59 -8.90 -2.02
N GLY A 165 4.71 -10.04 -1.34
CA GLY A 165 5.07 -10.13 0.07
C GLY A 165 4.07 -9.38 0.95
N SER A 166 4.57 -8.44 1.76
CA SER A 166 3.73 -7.61 2.63
C SER A 166 3.09 -6.40 1.92
N ASN A 167 3.39 -6.19 0.64
CA ASN A 167 2.88 -5.03 -0.09
C ASN A 167 1.43 -5.27 -0.52
N PRO A 168 0.57 -4.24 -0.47
CA PRO A 168 -0.81 -4.36 -0.90
C PRO A 168 -0.91 -4.58 -2.41
N TYR A 169 -1.78 -5.50 -2.83
CA TYR A 169 -2.03 -5.76 -4.25
C TYR A 169 -3.50 -6.10 -4.53
N VAL A 170 -3.93 -5.83 -5.75
CA VAL A 170 -5.27 -6.13 -6.26
C VAL A 170 -5.15 -7.05 -7.47
N ILE A 171 -5.80 -8.20 -7.41
CA ILE A 171 -5.96 -9.15 -8.51
C ILE A 171 -7.29 -8.86 -9.20
N VAL A 172 -7.27 -8.69 -10.52
CA VAL A 172 -8.45 -8.59 -11.37
C VAL A 172 -8.46 -9.76 -12.34
N GLU A 173 -9.33 -10.73 -12.09
CA GLU A 173 -9.64 -11.81 -13.02
C GLU A 173 -10.67 -11.31 -14.03
N LYS A 174 -10.39 -11.40 -15.33
CA LYS A 174 -11.31 -11.05 -16.41
C LYS A 174 -11.84 -12.30 -17.07
N TYR A 175 -13.11 -12.25 -17.44
CA TYR A 175 -13.83 -13.35 -18.05
C TYR A 175 -14.39 -12.93 -19.41
N THR A 176 -14.71 -13.92 -20.26
CA THR A 176 -15.42 -13.69 -21.53
C THR A 176 -16.75 -13.00 -21.24
N ALA A 177 -17.06 -11.95 -22.01
CA ALA A 177 -18.23 -11.12 -21.77
C ALA A 177 -19.55 -11.92 -21.76
N GLY A 178 -20.40 -11.63 -20.78
CA GLY A 178 -21.72 -12.27 -20.63
C GLY A 178 -21.69 -13.68 -20.07
N GLN A 179 -20.54 -14.18 -19.61
CA GLN A 179 -20.39 -15.54 -19.09
C GLN A 179 -20.42 -15.65 -17.56
N SER A 180 -20.88 -14.62 -16.87
CA SER A 180 -21.11 -14.62 -15.41
C SER A 180 -19.91 -15.13 -14.59
N CYS A 181 -18.70 -14.81 -15.06
CA CYS A 181 -17.45 -15.26 -14.46
C CYS A 181 -17.33 -16.78 -14.24
N ALA A 182 -17.85 -17.58 -15.17
CA ALA A 182 -17.63 -19.02 -15.20
C ALA A 182 -16.13 -19.34 -15.28
N ALA A 183 -15.65 -20.28 -14.46
CA ALA A 183 -14.21 -20.60 -14.36
C ALA A 183 -13.58 -21.01 -15.72
N THR A 184 -14.37 -21.64 -16.60
CA THR A 184 -13.95 -22.04 -17.95
C THR A 184 -13.84 -20.87 -18.93
N GLN A 185 -14.32 -19.69 -18.55
CA GLN A 185 -14.37 -18.48 -19.37
C GLN A 185 -13.37 -17.42 -18.89
N LEU A 186 -12.43 -17.80 -18.02
CA LEU A 186 -11.35 -16.93 -17.59
C LEU A 186 -10.46 -16.56 -18.79
N SER A 187 -10.44 -15.27 -19.15
CA SER A 187 -9.74 -14.76 -20.33
C SER A 187 -8.36 -14.17 -19.99
N GLY A 188 -8.18 -13.72 -18.74
CA GLY A 188 -6.90 -13.23 -18.25
C GLY A 188 -6.98 -12.80 -16.79
N ILE A 189 -5.82 -12.62 -16.18
CA ILE A 189 -5.72 -12.11 -14.81
C ILE A 189 -4.69 -11.00 -14.79
N THR A 190 -4.96 -9.88 -14.13
CA THR A 190 -3.96 -8.83 -13.92
C THR A 190 -3.84 -8.54 -12.43
N THR A 191 -2.63 -8.60 -11.89
CA THR A 191 -2.33 -8.20 -10.51
C THR A 191 -1.64 -6.86 -10.51
N TYR A 192 -2.19 -5.90 -9.79
CA TYR A 192 -1.70 -4.54 -9.67
C TYR A 192 -1.10 -4.34 -8.28
N LEU A 193 0.07 -3.71 -8.19
CA LEU A 193 0.56 -3.15 -6.94
C LEU A 193 -0.42 -2.05 -6.51
N ALA A 194 -1.02 -2.21 -5.34
CA ALA A 194 -2.04 -1.31 -4.83
C ALA A 194 -1.42 -0.41 -3.76
N ASP A 195 -0.40 0.37 -4.11
CA ASP A 195 0.26 1.31 -3.20
C ASP A 195 -0.27 2.75 -3.36
N GLY A 196 -1.25 2.96 -4.24
CA GLY A 196 -1.83 4.27 -4.53
C GLY A 196 -0.91 5.20 -5.31
N LYS A 197 0.21 4.70 -5.84
CA LYS A 197 1.14 5.47 -6.66
C LYS A 197 0.89 5.20 -8.15
N CYS A 198 1.47 6.06 -8.97
CA CYS A 198 1.46 5.90 -10.42
C CYS A 198 2.53 4.90 -10.86
N HIS A 199 2.13 3.91 -11.66
CA HIS A 199 3.01 2.87 -12.18
C HIS A 199 2.82 2.73 -13.69
N LYS A 200 3.91 2.64 -14.45
CA LYS A 200 3.85 2.43 -15.91
C LYS A 200 3.44 1.00 -16.23
N THR A 201 2.49 0.85 -17.16
CA THR A 201 2.17 -0.44 -17.77
C THR A 201 3.02 -0.69 -19.01
N ASP A 202 3.38 0.37 -19.72
CA ASP A 202 4.29 0.37 -20.87
C ASP A 202 4.91 1.77 -21.04
N THR A 203 5.55 2.05 -22.18
CA THR A 203 6.19 3.35 -22.44
C THR A 203 5.21 4.51 -22.60
N ALA A 204 3.93 4.24 -22.83
CA ALA A 204 2.89 5.21 -23.14
C ALA A 204 1.71 5.17 -22.15
N LYS A 205 1.54 4.14 -21.33
CA LYS A 205 0.39 3.96 -20.44
C LYS A 205 0.83 3.70 -19.00
N SER A 206 -0.05 4.06 -18.07
CA SER A 206 0.16 3.88 -16.64
C SER A 206 -1.13 3.53 -15.92
N TYR A 207 -1.02 3.20 -14.65
CA TYR A 207 -2.15 2.87 -13.81
C TYR A 207 -1.89 3.34 -12.36
N LEU A 208 -2.97 3.45 -11.60
CA LEU A 208 -2.99 3.61 -10.14
C LEU A 208 -3.98 2.62 -9.56
N ALA A 209 -3.58 1.84 -8.55
CA ALA A 209 -4.47 0.92 -7.88
C ALA A 209 -4.56 1.19 -6.38
N THR A 210 -5.75 1.00 -5.83
CA THR A 210 -6.01 1.05 -4.39
C THR A 210 -6.83 -0.16 -3.90
N ARG A 211 -6.68 -0.51 -2.63
CA ARG A 211 -7.41 -1.54 -1.88
C ARG A 211 -7.57 -1.05 -0.45
N LYS A 212 -8.76 -1.09 0.12
CA LYS A 212 -8.98 -0.71 1.52
C LYS A 212 -9.08 -1.95 2.42
N PRO A 213 -8.94 -1.80 3.75
CA PRO A 213 -9.11 -2.91 4.69
C PRO A 213 -10.50 -3.56 4.63
N ASP A 214 -11.53 -2.79 4.23
CA ASP A 214 -12.91 -3.27 4.05
C ASP A 214 -13.11 -4.14 2.80
N GLY A 215 -12.04 -4.38 2.03
CA GLY A 215 -12.07 -5.18 0.80
C GLY A 215 -12.43 -4.39 -0.46
N SER A 216 -12.84 -3.12 -0.36
CA SER A 216 -13.05 -2.28 -1.54
C SER A 216 -11.73 -2.04 -2.28
N ALA A 217 -11.80 -1.93 -3.61
CA ALA A 217 -10.61 -1.76 -4.44
C ALA A 217 -10.91 -0.97 -5.71
N SER A 218 -9.91 -0.28 -6.22
CA SER A 218 -9.98 0.43 -7.49
C SER A 218 -8.70 0.29 -8.30
N VAL A 219 -8.84 0.32 -9.62
CA VAL A 219 -7.76 0.38 -10.59
C VAL A 219 -8.14 1.43 -11.63
N GLN A 220 -7.43 2.56 -11.60
CA GLN A 220 -7.52 3.61 -12.61
C GLN A 220 -6.44 3.39 -13.66
N SER A 221 -6.84 3.19 -14.91
CA SER A 221 -5.90 3.19 -16.03
C SER A 221 -5.71 4.60 -16.58
N PHE A 222 -4.57 4.86 -17.20
CA PHE A 222 -4.24 6.12 -17.85
C PHE A 222 -3.70 5.87 -19.26
N THR A 223 -4.01 6.79 -20.16
CA THR A 223 -3.57 6.73 -21.56
C THR A 223 -2.20 7.38 -21.78
N ASP A 224 -1.61 7.95 -20.74
CA ASP A 224 -0.21 8.40 -20.67
C ASP A 224 0.59 7.62 -19.62
N ALA A 225 1.92 7.82 -19.61
CA ALA A 225 2.85 7.14 -18.71
C ALA A 225 3.08 7.84 -17.36
N VAL A 226 2.37 8.93 -17.07
CA VAL A 226 2.59 9.80 -15.89
C VAL A 226 1.33 9.99 -15.04
N CYS A 227 0.29 9.20 -15.31
CA CYS A 227 -1.02 9.29 -14.68
C CYS A 227 -1.71 10.67 -14.81
N GLY A 228 -1.56 11.34 -15.96
CA GLY A 228 -2.18 12.64 -16.22
C GLY A 228 -3.56 12.56 -16.89
N ALA A 229 -3.71 11.66 -17.86
CA ALA A 229 -4.85 11.50 -18.73
C ALA A 229 -5.62 10.24 -18.33
N ALA A 230 -6.64 10.42 -17.50
CA ALA A 230 -7.45 9.33 -16.97
C ALA A 230 -8.13 8.56 -18.11
N GLY A 231 -7.93 7.25 -18.10
CA GLY A 231 -8.67 6.28 -18.90
C GLY A 231 -9.81 5.67 -18.08
N THR A 232 -9.99 4.35 -18.22
CA THR A 232 -11.07 3.62 -17.53
C THR A 232 -10.75 3.42 -16.06
N LEU A 233 -11.73 3.73 -15.20
CA LEU A 233 -11.78 3.34 -13.80
C LEU A 233 -12.51 2.01 -13.66
N PHE A 234 -11.88 1.06 -12.99
CA PHE A 234 -12.52 -0.14 -12.50
C PHE A 234 -12.53 -0.09 -10.98
N ALA A 235 -13.69 -0.27 -10.34
CA ALA A 235 -13.80 -0.21 -8.89
C ALA A 235 -14.86 -1.20 -8.38
N VAL A 236 -14.62 -1.74 -7.20
CA VAL A 236 -15.56 -2.58 -6.45
C VAL A 236 -15.76 -2.04 -5.05
N ASN A 237 -16.98 -2.11 -4.55
CA ASN A 237 -17.29 -1.75 -3.17
C ASN A 237 -16.84 -2.85 -2.19
N ALA A 238 -16.96 -2.59 -0.89
CA ALA A 238 -16.54 -3.50 0.17
C ALA A 238 -17.25 -4.87 0.12
N ALA A 239 -18.55 -4.88 -0.20
CA ALA A 239 -19.33 -6.11 -0.27
C ALA A 239 -18.88 -6.98 -1.45
N ASP A 240 -18.75 -6.38 -2.63
CA ASP A 240 -18.32 -7.07 -3.85
C ASP A 240 -16.87 -7.55 -3.76
N GLY A 241 -15.99 -6.75 -3.17
CA GLY A 241 -14.58 -7.10 -2.95
C GLY A 241 -14.40 -8.23 -1.94
N THR A 242 -15.21 -8.26 -0.88
CA THR A 242 -15.17 -9.32 0.15
C THR A 242 -15.83 -10.61 -0.34
N ALA A 243 -16.92 -10.51 -1.08
CA ALA A 243 -17.63 -11.66 -1.65
C ALA A 243 -16.96 -12.22 -2.91
N HIS A 244 -15.98 -11.50 -3.47
CA HIS A 244 -15.40 -11.77 -4.79
C HIS A 244 -16.49 -11.88 -5.87
N ALA A 245 -17.44 -10.95 -5.84
CA ALA A 245 -18.58 -10.93 -6.73
C ALA A 245 -18.13 -10.77 -8.19
N CYS A 246 -18.89 -11.39 -9.11
CA CYS A 246 -18.70 -11.17 -10.54
C CYS A 246 -19.32 -9.82 -10.92
N ILE A 247 -18.50 -8.81 -11.17
CA ILE A 247 -18.92 -7.46 -11.54
C ILE A 247 -18.35 -7.16 -12.92
N SER A 248 -19.23 -6.91 -13.89
CA SER A 248 -18.85 -6.59 -15.29
C SER A 248 -17.84 -7.59 -15.86
N ASP A 249 -18.14 -8.89 -15.72
CA ASP A 249 -17.30 -10.00 -16.17
C ASP A 249 -15.89 -10.00 -15.55
N ALA A 250 -15.75 -9.43 -14.36
CA ALA A 250 -14.52 -9.46 -13.58
C ALA A 250 -14.75 -9.90 -12.14
N LYS A 251 -13.76 -10.58 -11.55
CA LYS A 251 -13.68 -10.83 -10.11
C LYS A 251 -12.44 -10.18 -9.55
N VAL A 252 -12.57 -9.63 -8.35
CA VAL A 252 -11.49 -8.93 -7.67
C VAL A 252 -11.06 -9.69 -6.44
N TYR A 253 -9.76 -9.84 -6.26
CA TYR A 253 -9.13 -10.36 -5.05
C TYR A 253 -8.02 -9.41 -4.63
N GLY A 254 -7.44 -9.62 -3.44
CA GLY A 254 -6.26 -8.88 -3.05
C GLY A 254 -5.93 -9.09 -1.58
N VAL A 255 -4.71 -8.71 -1.22
CA VAL A 255 -4.20 -8.76 0.15
C VAL A 255 -3.60 -7.40 0.48
N GLY A 256 -3.63 -7.04 1.76
CA GLY A 256 -3.15 -5.75 2.25
C GLY A 256 -4.11 -4.60 1.93
N ALA A 257 -3.78 -3.42 2.43
CA ALA A 257 -4.49 -2.20 2.14
C ALA A 257 -3.51 -1.14 1.60
N THR A 258 -3.97 -0.41 0.61
CA THR A 258 -3.32 0.76 0.03
C THR A 258 -3.26 1.87 1.03
N GLY A 259 -2.03 2.22 1.34
CA GLY A 259 -1.75 2.63 2.69
C GLY A 259 -2.03 1.46 3.63
N MET A 260 -0.99 0.99 4.31
CA MET A 260 -1.11 1.15 5.75
C MET A 260 -1.39 2.64 5.98
N ALA A 261 -2.66 3.02 5.84
CA ALA A 261 -3.25 3.97 6.75
C ALA A 261 -2.72 3.51 8.11
N CYS A 262 -1.84 4.30 8.72
CA CYS A 262 -1.76 4.29 10.17
C CYS A 262 -3.23 4.18 10.61
N ASP A 263 -3.64 3.09 11.25
CA ASP A 263 -5.01 2.94 11.76
C ASP A 263 -5.35 4.30 12.35
N TYR A 264 -6.20 5.10 11.69
CA TYR A 264 -6.22 6.54 11.95
C TYR A 264 -6.70 6.79 13.37
N ILE A 265 -7.45 5.83 13.91
CA ILE A 265 -7.88 5.74 15.30
C ILE A 265 -6.68 5.37 16.19
N ALA A 266 -5.84 4.40 15.85
CA ALA A 266 -4.60 4.12 16.61
C ALA A 266 -3.56 5.24 16.51
N ALA A 267 -3.45 5.89 15.35
CA ALA A 267 -2.57 7.03 15.10
C ALA A 267 -3.04 8.24 15.90
N ALA A 268 -4.33 8.54 15.89
CA ALA A 268 -4.94 9.56 16.73
C ALA A 268 -4.84 9.22 18.22
N LYS A 269 -5.06 7.95 18.63
CA LYS A 269 -4.84 7.49 20.02
C LYS A 269 -3.38 7.62 20.45
N LYS A 270 -2.43 7.42 19.54
CA LYS A 270 -0.99 7.59 19.79
C LYS A 270 -0.59 9.08 19.84
N ALA A 271 -1.21 9.91 19.00
CA ALA A 271 -0.93 11.34 18.90
C ALA A 271 -1.59 12.17 20.02
N PHE A 272 -2.84 11.87 20.36
CA PHE A 272 -3.63 12.62 21.33
C PHE A 272 -3.66 11.96 22.72
N GLY A 273 -3.37 10.66 22.78
CA GLY A 273 -3.45 9.86 24.00
C GLY A 273 -4.69 8.97 24.02
N SER A 274 -4.62 7.86 24.77
CA SER A 274 -5.66 6.83 24.77
C SER A 274 -6.98 7.27 25.44
N SER A 275 -6.95 8.35 26.20
CA SER A 275 -8.07 8.87 27.01
C SER A 275 -8.69 10.16 26.48
N THR A 276 -8.11 10.77 25.43
CA THR A 276 -8.64 12.00 24.84
C THR A 276 -9.66 11.66 23.76
N PRO A 277 -10.88 12.21 23.81
CA PRO A 277 -11.85 12.05 22.72
C PRO A 277 -11.36 12.78 21.47
N PHE A 278 -11.55 12.18 20.30
CA PHE A 278 -11.14 12.74 19.01
C PHE A 278 -12.14 12.36 17.91
N VAL A 279 -12.16 13.16 16.85
CA VAL A 279 -12.94 12.93 15.63
C VAL A 279 -11.98 12.78 14.46
N VAL A 280 -12.17 11.76 13.63
CA VAL A 280 -11.43 11.57 12.39
C VAL A 280 -12.32 12.01 11.23
N ALA A 281 -11.81 12.91 10.40
CA ALA A 281 -12.50 13.42 9.22
C ALA A 281 -11.74 13.02 7.95
N GLU A 282 -12.48 12.44 7.01
CA GLU A 282 -11.99 12.20 5.65
C GLU A 282 -12.21 13.48 4.84
N VAL A 283 -11.13 14.01 4.27
CA VAL A 283 -11.16 15.22 3.43
C VAL A 283 -11.24 14.76 1.98
N PHE A 284 -12.24 15.27 1.27
CA PHE A 284 -12.45 14.98 -0.15
C PHE A 284 -12.23 16.23 -0.98
N LYS A 285 -11.75 16.04 -2.21
CA LYS A 285 -11.48 17.13 -3.13
C LYS A 285 -12.76 17.87 -3.49
N ASP A 286 -12.70 19.19 -3.45
CA ASP A 286 -13.81 20.07 -3.81
C ASP A 286 -14.35 19.80 -5.22
N GLY A 287 -15.67 19.86 -5.36
CA GLY A 287 -16.38 19.64 -6.62
C GLY A 287 -16.54 18.18 -7.05
N THR A 288 -16.05 17.20 -6.26
CA THR A 288 -16.13 15.77 -6.61
C THR A 288 -17.31 15.02 -5.97
N GLY A 289 -18.11 15.68 -5.13
CA GLY A 289 -19.23 15.04 -4.44
C GLY A 289 -18.81 13.88 -3.54
N CYS A 290 -17.64 13.99 -2.90
CA CYS A 290 -16.97 12.91 -2.13
C CYS A 290 -16.45 11.74 -2.98
N GLY A 291 -16.28 11.93 -4.30
CA GLY A 291 -15.77 10.89 -5.21
C GLY A 291 -14.25 10.72 -5.19
N LEU A 292 -13.49 11.72 -4.74
CA LEU A 292 -12.01 11.67 -4.68
C LEU A 292 -11.52 12.14 -3.30
N MET A 293 -10.86 11.25 -2.57
CA MET A 293 -10.32 11.52 -1.23
C MET A 293 -8.97 12.24 -1.34
N GLU A 294 -8.83 13.37 -0.65
CA GLU A 294 -7.64 14.23 -0.65
C GLU A 294 -6.76 14.01 0.60
N GLY A 295 -7.36 13.57 1.72
CA GLY A 295 -6.62 13.20 2.91
C GLY A 295 -7.47 12.73 4.08
N VAL A 296 -6.82 12.44 5.21
CA VAL A 296 -7.47 12.18 6.51
C VAL A 296 -6.88 13.13 7.53
N MET A 297 -7.76 13.79 8.29
CA MET A 297 -7.40 14.63 9.42
C MET A 297 -8.01 14.06 10.69
N ALA A 298 -7.32 14.21 11.83
CA ALA A 298 -7.87 13.87 13.13
C ALA A 298 -7.84 15.12 14.01
N PHE A 299 -8.93 15.36 14.72
CA PHE A 299 -9.13 16.53 15.58
C PHE A 299 -9.43 16.10 17.00
N ILE A 300 -8.84 16.76 17.99
CA ILE A 300 -9.17 16.56 19.39
C ILE A 300 -10.58 17.13 19.64
N ALA A 301 -11.47 16.33 20.24
CA ALA A 301 -12.84 16.73 20.56
C ALA A 301 -12.95 17.23 22.01
N ASP A 302 -12.19 18.27 22.34
CA ASP A 302 -12.11 18.84 23.69
C ASP A 302 -13.02 20.06 23.91
N ALA A 303 -13.87 20.38 22.94
CA ALA A 303 -14.71 21.57 22.91
C ALA A 303 -13.95 22.90 23.01
N LYS A 304 -12.63 22.90 22.78
CA LYS A 304 -11.81 24.12 22.73
C LYS A 304 -11.72 24.65 21.30
N CYS A 305 -11.43 25.94 21.21
CA CYS A 305 -11.23 26.63 19.94
C CYS A 305 -9.81 26.33 19.42
N HIS A 306 -9.73 25.68 18.26
CA HIS A 306 -8.49 25.37 17.55
C HIS A 306 -8.38 26.25 16.30
N GLN A 307 -7.19 26.73 15.96
CA GLN A 307 -6.99 27.51 14.73
C GLN A 307 -6.77 26.57 13.54
N THR A 308 -7.33 26.89 12.37
CA THR A 308 -7.02 26.19 11.12
C THR A 308 -5.57 26.44 10.69
N ILE A 309 -5.03 25.56 9.85
CA ILE A 309 -3.62 25.60 9.39
C ILE A 309 -3.29 26.92 8.67
N ASP A 310 -4.27 27.53 8.01
CA ASP A 310 -4.16 28.84 7.35
C ASP A 310 -4.23 30.03 8.33
N GLY A 311 -4.54 29.79 9.60
CA GLY A 311 -4.71 30.80 10.65
C GLY A 311 -5.88 31.76 10.43
N ALA A 312 -6.68 31.57 9.39
CA ALA A 312 -7.74 32.49 8.97
C ALA A 312 -9.10 32.18 9.60
N SER A 313 -9.29 30.94 10.06
CA SER A 313 -10.50 30.51 10.74
C SER A 313 -10.17 29.75 12.02
N SER A 314 -11.15 29.67 12.90
CA SER A 314 -11.07 28.79 14.06
C SER A 314 -12.17 27.76 13.98
N PHE A 315 -11.90 26.58 14.49
CA PHE A 315 -12.86 25.50 14.54
C PHE A 315 -12.94 24.94 15.96
N THR A 316 -14.14 24.54 16.34
CA THR A 316 -14.40 23.85 17.60
C THR A 316 -14.91 22.46 17.27
N VAL A 317 -14.37 21.44 17.94
CA VAL A 317 -14.80 20.05 17.75
C VAL A 317 -15.40 19.53 19.04
N THR A 318 -16.64 19.02 18.97
CA THR A 318 -17.30 18.38 20.11
C THR A 318 -17.75 16.97 19.72
N LEU A 319 -17.77 16.07 20.70
CA LEU A 319 -18.27 14.70 20.56
C LEU A 319 -19.34 14.48 21.63
N ALA A 320 -20.58 14.27 21.20
CA ALA A 320 -21.70 14.02 22.09
C ALA A 320 -21.71 12.57 22.60
N THR A 321 -22.46 12.34 23.68
CA THR A 321 -22.55 11.02 24.36
C THR A 321 -23.25 9.95 23.52
N ASP A 322 -23.99 10.34 22.48
CA ASP A 322 -24.60 9.45 21.49
C ASP A 322 -23.64 9.07 20.34
N GLY A 323 -22.40 9.57 20.37
CA GLY A 323 -21.38 9.31 19.36
C GLY A 323 -21.39 10.30 18.19
N SER A 324 -22.29 11.30 18.18
CA SER A 324 -22.30 12.33 17.14
C SER A 324 -21.18 13.36 17.36
N GLY A 325 -20.38 13.62 16.33
CA GLY A 325 -19.31 14.62 16.34
C GLY A 325 -19.73 15.87 15.55
N THR A 326 -19.45 17.07 16.07
CA THR A 326 -19.67 18.33 15.35
C THR A 326 -18.38 19.11 15.23
N VAL A 327 -18.11 19.65 14.03
CA VAL A 327 -16.98 20.54 13.72
C VAL A 327 -17.59 21.87 13.26
N LEU A 328 -17.43 22.94 14.06
CA LEU A 328 -17.98 24.26 13.77
C LEU A 328 -16.85 25.23 13.42
N THR A 329 -16.83 25.72 12.19
CA THR A 329 -15.87 26.72 11.69
C THR A 329 -16.42 28.14 11.81
N VAL A 330 -15.67 29.03 12.46
CA VAL A 330 -15.98 30.47 12.59
C VAL A 330 -15.04 31.24 11.64
N GLY A 331 -15.62 31.88 10.62
CA GLY A 331 -14.89 32.67 9.62
C GLY A 331 -14.63 34.10 10.09
N ALA A 332 -13.43 34.62 9.82
CA ALA A 332 -13.01 35.97 10.20
C ALA A 332 -13.52 37.03 9.22
N THR A 333 -14.32 37.97 9.72
CA THR A 333 -14.00 39.37 9.51
C THR A 333 -13.16 39.81 10.70
N ASP A 334 -11.94 40.30 10.45
CA ASP A 334 -10.91 40.79 11.38
C ASP A 334 -9.76 39.80 11.69
N ALA A 335 -8.52 40.26 11.42
CA ALA A 335 -7.28 39.52 11.63
C ALA A 335 -7.09 39.12 13.11
N LEU A 336 -6.75 37.85 13.36
CA LEU A 336 -6.65 37.30 14.71
C LEU A 336 -5.27 37.57 15.33
N TYR A 337 -5.21 38.58 16.19
CA TYR A 337 -4.07 38.82 17.07
C TYR A 337 -4.16 37.94 18.33
N PHE A 338 -3.05 37.32 18.75
CA PHE A 338 -2.95 36.70 20.07
C PHE A 338 -2.29 37.63 21.08
N ASN A 339 -2.66 37.50 22.35
CA ASN A 339 -2.11 38.32 23.42
C ASN A 339 -0.84 37.70 24.03
N VAL A 340 0.22 38.50 24.08
CA VAL A 340 1.50 38.22 24.76
C VAL A 340 1.49 38.95 26.11
N LYS A 341 1.62 38.21 27.21
CA LYS A 341 1.53 38.74 28.58
C LYS A 341 2.91 38.82 29.25
N THR A 342 3.00 39.54 30.37
CA THR A 342 4.24 39.71 31.17
C THR A 342 4.80 38.38 31.68
N GLU A 343 3.92 37.50 32.19
CA GLU A 343 4.28 36.13 32.57
C GLU A 343 3.80 35.14 31.49
N GLY A 344 4.68 34.82 30.54
CA GLY A 344 4.44 33.79 29.53
C GLY A 344 5.07 34.10 28.19
N HIS A 345 6.04 33.30 27.78
CA HIS A 345 6.52 33.29 26.40
C HIS A 345 5.67 32.30 25.59
N ARG A 346 5.24 32.71 24.39
CA ARG A 346 4.56 31.81 23.45
C ARG A 346 5.57 31.30 22.44
N CYS A 347 5.82 30.00 22.43
CA CYS A 347 6.75 29.35 21.52
C CYS A 347 6.03 28.52 20.46
N PHE A 348 6.51 28.62 19.23
CA PHE A 348 6.07 27.86 18.07
C PHE A 348 7.21 26.95 17.62
N LEU A 349 6.95 25.65 17.53
CA LEU A 349 7.92 24.66 17.07
C LEU A 349 7.92 24.61 15.53
N VAL A 350 9.11 24.60 14.94
CA VAL A 350 9.33 24.44 13.50
C VAL A 350 10.37 23.34 13.29
N ASP A 351 9.96 22.20 12.74
CA ASP A 351 10.87 21.08 12.41
C ASP A 351 11.41 21.29 10.99
N VAL A 352 12.71 21.57 10.87
CA VAL A 352 13.36 21.93 9.60
C VAL A 352 14.73 21.27 9.45
N PRO A 353 15.18 20.99 8.21
CA PRO A 353 16.55 20.55 7.99
C PRO A 353 17.54 21.72 8.11
N LYS A 354 18.80 21.36 8.32
CA LYS A 354 19.96 22.24 8.28
C LYS A 354 19.98 23.06 6.98
N GLU A 355 20.51 24.28 7.09
CA GLU A 355 20.56 25.29 6.02
C GLU A 355 19.19 25.76 5.52
N THR A 356 18.11 25.47 6.25
CA THR A 356 16.79 26.01 5.93
C THR A 356 16.58 27.34 6.62
N THR A 357 16.39 28.39 5.84
CA THR A 357 15.97 29.69 6.34
C THR A 357 14.46 29.71 6.55
N PHE A 358 14.02 30.09 7.74
CA PHE A 358 12.63 30.38 8.03
C PHE A 358 12.49 31.81 8.56
N ARG A 359 11.39 32.46 8.19
CA ARG A 359 11.13 33.89 8.36
C ARG A 359 9.85 34.10 9.15
N ALA A 360 9.98 34.84 10.24
CA ALA A 360 8.92 35.32 11.10
C ALA A 360 8.51 36.73 10.67
N GLU A 361 7.39 36.84 9.96
CA GLU A 361 6.69 38.11 9.74
C GLU A 361 5.79 38.37 10.95
N TYR A 362 5.79 39.60 11.48
CA TYR A 362 5.01 39.94 12.66
C TYR A 362 4.31 41.28 12.54
N GLU A 363 3.18 41.39 13.24
CA GLU A 363 2.43 42.63 13.44
C GLU A 363 2.06 42.74 14.92
N SER A 364 2.53 43.78 15.58
CA SER A 364 2.27 44.07 16.98
C SER A 364 1.74 45.50 17.13
N PRO A 365 0.43 45.71 16.92
CA PRO A 365 -0.15 47.04 16.83
C PRO A 365 -0.02 47.86 18.11
N ASP A 366 0.14 47.19 19.26
CA ASP A 366 0.26 47.83 20.57
C ASP A 366 1.71 48.26 20.91
N THR A 367 2.65 48.13 19.97
CA THR A 367 4.06 48.49 20.18
C THR A 367 4.25 49.99 20.37
N THR A 368 4.92 50.37 21.47
CA THR A 368 5.28 51.75 21.83
C THR A 368 6.77 51.87 22.17
N ASP A 369 7.25 53.07 22.50
CA ASP A 369 8.63 53.29 22.91
C ASP A 369 8.99 52.63 24.26
N VAL A 370 7.97 52.31 25.08
CA VAL A 370 8.11 51.75 26.42
C VAL A 370 7.69 50.26 26.49
N MET A 371 6.71 49.84 25.68
CA MET A 371 6.27 48.45 25.57
C MET A 371 6.54 47.88 24.18
N LYS A 372 7.42 46.88 24.12
CA LYS A 372 7.76 46.14 22.90
C LYS A 372 7.65 44.65 23.15
N THR A 373 7.33 43.89 22.12
CA THR A 373 7.52 42.44 22.10
C THR A 373 8.92 42.09 21.59
N ILE A 374 9.37 40.87 21.87
CA ILE A 374 10.63 40.31 21.39
C ILE A 374 10.35 38.98 20.71
N VAL A 375 10.93 38.79 19.52
CA VAL A 375 10.98 37.49 18.84
C VAL A 375 12.35 36.85 19.12
N ALA A 376 12.34 35.63 19.62
CA ALA A 376 13.52 34.85 19.96
C ALA A 376 13.52 33.50 19.22
N PHE A 377 14.64 33.14 18.62
CA PHE A 377 14.87 31.87 17.93
C PHE A 377 15.73 30.96 18.78
N TYR A 378 15.28 29.71 18.93
CA TYR A 378 15.99 28.66 19.65
C TYR A 378 16.28 27.48 18.72
N ALA A 379 17.43 26.87 18.92
CA ALA A 379 17.87 25.65 18.25
C ALA A 379 18.08 24.51 19.28
N PRO A 380 18.04 23.25 18.85
CA PRO A 380 18.33 22.12 19.72
C PRO A 380 19.81 22.13 20.11
N ASP A 381 20.12 21.86 21.38
CA ASP A 381 21.49 21.73 21.88
C ASP A 381 21.82 20.26 22.17
N PRO A 382 22.46 19.54 21.23
CA PRO A 382 22.78 18.12 21.40
C PRO A 382 23.77 17.86 22.55
N SER A 383 24.43 18.89 23.08
CA SER A 383 25.41 18.77 24.17
C SER A 383 24.76 18.74 25.56
N LYS A 384 23.51 19.19 25.68
CA LYS A 384 22.81 19.38 26.97
C LYS A 384 21.57 18.51 27.15
N GLY A 385 21.28 17.61 26.20
CA GLY A 385 20.16 16.67 26.22
C GLY A 385 19.08 16.98 25.18
N GLU A 386 18.16 16.03 24.98
CA GLU A 386 17.17 16.01 23.89
C GLU A 386 16.17 17.20 23.92
N ASP A 387 15.92 17.77 25.11
CA ASP A 387 15.01 18.90 25.31
C ASP A 387 15.71 20.25 25.50
N ALA A 388 17.04 20.29 25.45
CA ALA A 388 17.79 21.51 25.71
C ALA A 388 17.68 22.48 24.52
N LYS A 389 17.25 23.72 24.83
CA LYS A 389 17.06 24.80 23.86
C LYS A 389 18.13 25.86 24.06
N THR A 390 18.90 26.16 23.03
CA THR A 390 19.87 27.25 23.05
C THR A 390 19.32 28.44 22.27
N LEU A 391 19.37 29.62 22.89
CA LEU A 391 18.97 30.87 22.26
C LEU A 391 19.99 31.24 21.17
N MET A 392 19.53 31.38 19.94
CA MET A 392 20.38 31.66 18.78
C MET A 392 20.32 33.13 18.35
N LYS A 393 19.11 33.70 18.36
CA LYS A 393 18.86 35.06 17.91
C LYS A 393 17.69 35.66 18.69
N LYS A 394 17.78 36.94 19.06
CA LYS A 394 16.72 37.66 19.79
C LYS A 394 16.66 39.11 19.31
N GLU A 395 15.49 39.58 18.88
CA GLU A 395 15.32 40.93 18.35
C GLU A 395 14.01 41.58 18.86
N PRO A 396 14.05 42.85 19.30
CA PRO A 396 12.85 43.61 19.66
C PRO A 396 12.03 43.91 18.40
N THR A 397 10.70 43.88 18.53
CA THR A 397 9.78 44.10 17.41
C THR A 397 9.39 45.56 17.25
N SER A 398 9.13 45.97 16.02
CA SER A 398 8.36 47.16 15.67
C SER A 398 6.85 46.86 15.58
N GLN A 399 6.02 47.85 15.25
CA GLN A 399 4.59 47.64 14.99
C GLN A 399 4.33 46.62 13.87
N LYS A 400 5.19 46.58 12.85
CA LYS A 400 5.17 45.58 11.79
C LYS A 400 6.59 45.36 11.29
N GLY A 401 6.96 44.11 11.04
CA GLY A 401 8.32 43.78 10.61
C GLY A 401 8.48 42.31 10.25
N ALA A 402 9.71 41.93 9.92
CA ALA A 402 10.06 40.54 9.69
C ALA A 402 11.49 40.27 10.15
N THR A 403 11.74 39.06 10.64
CA THR A 403 13.08 38.57 10.99
C THR A 403 13.23 37.14 10.52
N SER A 404 14.43 36.75 10.09
CA SER A 404 14.74 35.41 9.61
C SER A 404 15.87 34.76 10.41
N PHE A 405 15.85 33.43 10.43
CA PHE A 405 16.89 32.59 10.99
C PHE A 405 17.15 31.41 10.06
N THR A 406 18.41 31.02 9.90
CA THR A 406 18.83 29.86 9.11
C THR A 406 19.26 28.75 10.06
N ALA A 407 18.59 27.60 9.96
CA ALA A 407 18.88 26.42 10.78
C ALA A 407 20.31 25.96 10.56
N GLN A 408 21.08 25.80 11.65
CA GLN A 408 22.44 25.27 11.59
C GLN A 408 22.49 23.75 11.79
N GLU A 409 21.42 23.17 12.35
CA GLU A 409 21.31 21.74 12.63
C GLU A 409 19.94 21.23 12.16
N ASN A 410 19.82 19.91 11.98
CA ASN A 410 18.55 19.26 11.66
C ASN A 410 17.66 19.19 12.92
N GLY A 411 16.36 19.39 12.77
CA GLY A 411 15.39 19.06 13.82
C GLY A 411 14.56 20.24 14.33
N PRO A 412 13.98 20.10 15.53
CA PRO A 412 13.01 21.05 16.06
C PRO A 412 13.69 22.35 16.47
N HIS A 413 13.25 23.46 15.87
CA HIS A 413 13.58 24.81 16.26
C HIS A 413 12.36 25.46 16.93
N TRP A 414 12.57 26.48 17.77
CA TRP A 414 11.46 27.22 18.39
C TRP A 414 11.54 28.71 18.11
N VAL A 415 10.42 29.31 17.73
CA VAL A 415 10.25 30.77 17.64
C VAL A 415 9.36 31.19 18.79
N CYS A 416 9.90 31.96 19.72
CA CYS A 416 9.19 32.42 20.89
C CYS A 416 8.95 33.92 20.86
N VAL A 417 7.78 34.35 21.30
CA VAL A 417 7.42 35.75 21.47
C VAL A 417 7.18 36.04 22.95
N SER A 418 7.78 37.11 23.46
CA SER A 418 7.61 37.58 24.84
C SER A 418 7.56 39.11 24.90
N LEU A 419 7.08 39.69 26.00
CA LEU A 419 7.27 41.13 26.24
C LEU A 419 8.75 41.45 26.52
N ASP A 420 9.17 42.66 26.18
CA ASP A 420 10.50 43.19 26.50
C ASP A 420 10.51 43.77 27.92
N SER A 421 10.96 42.98 28.87
CA SER A 421 11.14 43.39 30.27
C SER A 421 12.55 43.91 30.58
N SER A 422 13.42 44.10 29.59
CA SER A 422 14.84 44.35 29.82
C SER A 422 15.18 45.79 30.22
N ASN A 423 14.34 46.76 29.86
CA ASN A 423 14.62 48.19 30.07
C ASN A 423 13.57 48.94 30.93
N TYR A 424 12.39 48.35 31.15
CA TYR A 424 11.28 48.99 31.87
C TYR A 424 10.52 47.96 32.73
N ALA A 425 10.11 48.38 33.92
CA ALA A 425 9.20 47.58 34.75
C ALA A 425 7.80 47.61 34.11
N LEU A 426 7.37 46.46 33.59
CA LEU A 426 6.06 46.29 32.98
C LEU A 426 5.01 46.02 34.07
N PRO A 427 3.78 46.56 33.96
CA PRO A 427 2.66 46.18 34.82
C PRO A 427 2.37 44.68 34.79
N ASP A 428 1.90 44.13 35.91
CA ASP A 428 1.58 42.70 36.04
C ASP A 428 0.46 42.24 35.07
N ASP A 429 -0.37 43.17 34.61
CA ASP A 429 -1.46 42.94 33.64
C ASP A 429 -1.10 43.33 32.21
N ALA A 430 0.16 43.70 31.93
CA ALA A 430 0.59 44.11 30.60
C ALA A 430 0.35 43.00 29.57
N SER A 431 -0.32 43.36 28.48
CA SER A 431 -0.69 42.45 27.40
C SER A 431 -0.58 43.18 26.07
N MET A 432 0.13 42.61 25.11
CA MET A 432 0.25 43.14 23.75
C MET A 432 -0.35 42.19 22.73
N ARG A 433 -1.13 42.74 21.79
CA ARG A 433 -1.59 42.02 20.62
C ARG A 433 -0.42 41.75 19.68
N PHE A 434 -0.36 40.52 19.19
CA PHE A 434 0.70 40.05 18.33
C PHE A 434 0.14 39.07 17.29
N ALA A 435 0.49 39.28 16.03
CA ALA A 435 0.26 38.33 14.95
C ALA A 435 1.63 37.85 14.44
N LEU A 436 1.79 36.54 14.27
CA LEU A 436 3.02 35.91 13.79
C LEU A 436 2.70 35.04 12.59
N LYS A 437 3.43 35.24 11.50
CA LYS A 437 3.39 34.39 10.30
C LYS A 437 4.78 33.82 10.05
N LEU A 438 4.89 32.50 10.15
CA LEU A 438 6.12 31.76 9.87
C LEU A 438 6.09 31.27 8.42
N SER A 439 7.15 31.56 7.68
CA SER A 439 7.31 31.17 6.27
C SER A 439 8.68 30.54 6.05
N MET A 440 8.76 29.57 5.14
CA MET A 440 10.00 28.88 4.80
C MET A 440 10.56 29.48 3.50
N GLY A 441 11.86 29.77 3.47
CA GLY A 441 12.56 30.32 2.31
C GLY A 441 12.76 31.85 2.33
N THR A 442 13.46 32.34 1.32
CA THR A 442 13.81 33.75 1.09
C THR A 442 12.63 34.53 0.50
N SER A 443 12.45 35.79 0.92
CA SER A 443 11.29 36.60 0.51
C SER A 443 11.41 37.10 -0.93
N HIS A 444 10.27 37.37 -1.58
CA HIS A 444 10.24 37.91 -2.95
C HIS A 444 11.01 39.24 -3.07
N GLU A 445 10.92 40.10 -2.05
CA GLU A 445 11.63 41.38 -1.99
C GLU A 445 13.16 41.21 -1.89
N GLU A 446 13.62 40.19 -1.17
CA GLU A 446 15.05 39.90 -1.03
C GLU A 446 15.68 39.41 -2.33
N TYR A 447 14.94 38.59 -3.11
CA TYR A 447 15.34 38.25 -4.47
C TYR A 447 15.40 39.49 -5.38
N GLN A 448 14.43 40.41 -5.29
CA GLN A 448 14.46 41.65 -6.08
C GLN A 448 15.63 42.56 -5.69
N ASN A 449 15.96 42.64 -4.39
CA ASN A 449 17.08 43.43 -3.90
C ASN A 449 18.43 42.83 -4.32
N LEU A 450 18.56 41.49 -4.33
CA LEU A 450 19.73 40.82 -4.92
C LEU A 450 19.85 41.06 -6.43
N ALA A 451 18.74 40.99 -7.17
CA ALA A 451 18.73 41.29 -8.61
C ALA A 451 19.22 42.70 -8.92
N LYS A 452 18.70 43.68 -8.18
CA LYS A 452 19.06 45.10 -8.32
C LYS A 452 20.52 45.34 -7.95
N LYS A 453 21.04 44.67 -6.90
CA LYS A 453 22.43 44.79 -6.45
C LYS A 453 23.43 44.16 -7.43
N ASN A 454 23.08 43.03 -8.04
CA ASN A 454 23.97 42.27 -8.92
C ASN A 454 23.74 42.53 -10.42
N GLN A 455 22.88 43.49 -10.79
CA GLN A 455 22.50 43.81 -12.17
C GLN A 455 22.07 42.56 -12.98
N MET A 456 21.27 41.68 -12.36
CA MET A 456 20.89 40.40 -12.98
C MET A 456 19.64 40.57 -13.86
N ASP A 457 19.70 39.98 -15.05
CA ASP A 457 18.56 39.87 -15.96
C ASP A 457 17.43 39.01 -15.34
N ASP A 458 16.18 39.29 -15.70
CA ASP A 458 14.98 38.72 -15.07
C ASP A 458 14.95 37.18 -15.17
N LEU A 459 15.40 36.64 -16.30
CA LEU A 459 15.54 35.20 -16.54
C LEU A 459 16.56 34.55 -15.60
N HIS A 460 17.67 35.24 -15.30
CA HIS A 460 18.72 34.71 -14.44
C HIS A 460 18.25 34.61 -12.99
N LEU A 461 17.41 35.55 -12.55
CA LEU A 461 16.80 35.55 -11.23
C LEU A 461 15.77 34.43 -11.07
N GLU A 462 14.98 34.14 -12.11
CA GLU A 462 14.00 33.05 -12.06
C GLU A 462 14.67 31.66 -12.02
N ILE A 463 15.78 31.48 -12.77
CA ILE A 463 16.61 30.27 -12.69
C ILE A 463 17.21 30.10 -11.28
N MET A 464 17.66 31.18 -10.65
CA MET A 464 18.21 31.13 -9.30
C MET A 464 17.15 30.75 -8.26
N LYS A 465 15.93 31.33 -8.35
CA LYS A 465 14.79 30.94 -7.51
C LYS A 465 14.41 29.47 -7.67
N LEU A 466 14.44 28.95 -8.90
CA LEU A 466 14.14 27.54 -9.17
C LEU A 466 15.21 26.63 -8.56
N ARG A 467 16.49 26.97 -8.73
CA ARG A 467 17.61 26.23 -8.14
C ARG A 467 17.51 26.18 -6.61
N ASP A 468 17.17 27.29 -5.98
CA ASP A 468 17.01 27.36 -4.53
C ASP A 468 15.82 26.52 -4.04
N ARG A 469 14.71 26.54 -4.79
CA ARG A 469 13.54 25.66 -4.51
C ARG A 469 13.89 24.18 -4.65
N VAL A 470 14.56 23.78 -5.74
CA VAL A 470 14.97 22.39 -5.97
C VAL A 470 15.94 21.93 -4.86
N SER A 471 16.90 22.77 -4.50
CA SER A 471 17.84 22.47 -3.42
C SER A 471 17.15 22.33 -2.06
N ALA A 472 16.15 23.16 -1.78
CA ALA A 472 15.33 23.05 -0.57
C ALA A 472 14.48 21.76 -0.55
N ILE A 473 13.89 21.36 -1.69
CA ILE A 473 13.17 20.10 -1.82
C ILE A 473 14.11 18.91 -1.57
N GLN A 474 15.30 18.93 -2.16
CA GLN A 474 16.28 17.87 -2.00
C GLN A 474 16.69 17.70 -0.53
N ARG A 475 17.00 18.80 0.19
CA ARG A 475 17.29 18.76 1.63
C ARG A 475 16.12 18.21 2.46
N ASN A 476 14.89 18.58 2.14
CA ASN A 476 13.70 18.05 2.81
C ASN A 476 13.51 16.54 2.54
N GLN A 477 13.80 16.06 1.32
CA GLN A 477 13.76 14.64 0.98
C GLN A 477 14.85 13.85 1.72
N ASP A 478 16.07 14.37 1.76
CA ASP A 478 17.19 13.75 2.49
C ASP A 478 16.91 13.67 3.99
N TYR A 479 16.37 14.74 4.57
CA TYR A 479 15.96 14.75 5.97
C TYR A 479 14.80 13.79 6.27
N ALA A 480 13.79 13.72 5.40
CA ALA A 480 12.70 12.75 5.52
C ALA A 480 13.20 11.30 5.42
N LYS A 481 14.21 11.05 4.57
CA LYS A 481 14.87 9.75 4.42
C LYS A 481 15.68 9.39 5.66
N GLU A 482 16.40 10.33 6.26
CA GLU A 482 17.13 10.10 7.52
C GLU A 482 16.17 9.70 8.65
N LYS A 483 15.05 10.43 8.78
CA LYS A 483 14.01 10.14 9.77
C LYS A 483 13.35 8.78 9.54
N SER A 484 13.14 8.38 8.27
CA SER A 484 12.58 7.06 7.94
C SER A 484 13.55 5.92 8.23
N MET A 485 14.85 6.09 7.98
CA MET A 485 15.89 5.12 8.35
C MET A 485 15.99 4.92 9.86
N SER A 486 15.93 6.02 10.63
CA SER A 486 15.90 5.96 12.10
C SER A 486 14.65 5.21 12.61
N LEU A 487 13.47 5.52 12.05
CA LEU A 487 12.24 4.81 12.39
C LEU A 487 12.32 3.32 12.01
N GLN A 488 12.86 3.00 10.84
CA GLN A 488 13.04 1.63 10.38
C GLN A 488 13.95 0.83 11.30
N SER A 489 15.08 1.41 11.75
CA SER A 489 15.96 0.76 12.73
C SER A 489 15.27 0.51 14.08
N SER A 490 14.41 1.44 14.50
CA SER A 490 13.60 1.29 15.71
C SER A 490 12.54 0.20 15.56
N ILE A 491 11.94 0.06 14.37
CA ILE A 491 10.99 -1.01 14.03
C ILE A 491 11.71 -2.36 14.03
N GLU A 492 12.88 -2.48 13.39
CA GLU A 492 13.67 -3.72 13.37
C GLU A 492 14.07 -4.16 14.78
N GLY A 493 14.52 -3.22 15.63
CA GLY A 493 14.84 -3.49 17.03
C GLY A 493 13.64 -3.94 17.86
N ASN A 494 12.47 -3.32 17.66
CA ASN A 494 11.24 -3.71 18.36
C ASN A 494 10.70 -5.05 17.87
N ASN A 495 10.76 -5.31 16.56
CA ASN A 495 10.31 -6.58 15.97
C ASN A 495 11.16 -7.75 16.48
N HIS A 496 12.48 -7.57 16.60
CA HIS A 496 13.36 -8.57 17.20
C HIS A 496 12.97 -8.88 18.66
N ARG A 497 12.70 -7.85 19.47
CA ARG A 497 12.25 -8.04 20.87
C ARG A 497 10.89 -8.76 20.95
N ALA A 498 9.94 -8.39 20.10
CA ALA A 498 8.63 -9.04 20.04
C ALA A 498 8.73 -10.51 19.63
N THR A 499 9.61 -10.83 18.68
CA THR A 499 9.86 -12.20 18.22
C THR A 499 10.36 -13.09 19.38
N TRP A 500 11.27 -12.58 20.22
CA TRP A 500 11.78 -13.32 21.38
C TRP A 500 10.72 -13.61 22.43
N VAL A 501 9.76 -12.70 22.64
CA VAL A 501 8.62 -12.94 23.54
C VAL A 501 7.75 -14.08 23.01
N SER A 502 7.47 -14.10 21.70
CA SER A 502 6.69 -15.18 21.07
C SER A 502 7.39 -16.53 21.15
N VAL A 503 8.72 -16.58 20.94
CA VAL A 503 9.52 -17.82 21.08
C VAL A 503 9.48 -18.34 22.51
N LEU A 504 9.61 -17.47 23.51
CA LEU A 504 9.52 -17.85 24.93
C LEU A 504 8.13 -18.41 25.27
N GLN A 505 7.07 -17.81 24.74
CA GLN A 505 5.70 -18.27 24.94
C GLN A 505 5.47 -19.68 24.36
N ILE A 506 5.96 -19.94 23.13
CA ILE A 506 5.88 -21.27 22.51
C ILE A 506 6.64 -22.30 23.35
N ALA A 507 7.83 -21.96 23.86
CA ALA A 507 8.61 -22.84 24.72
C ALA A 507 7.84 -23.20 26.01
N ILE A 508 7.18 -22.24 26.65
CA ILE A 508 6.35 -22.48 27.85
C ILE A 508 5.17 -23.41 27.53
N LEU A 509 4.51 -23.23 26.37
CA LEU A 509 3.41 -24.10 25.93
C LEU A 509 3.88 -25.55 25.67
N LEU A 510 5.07 -25.73 25.09
CA LEU A 510 5.65 -27.07 24.90
C LEU A 510 6.00 -27.75 26.22
N VAL A 511 6.60 -27.02 27.16
CA VAL A 511 6.97 -27.55 28.49
C VAL A 511 5.71 -27.95 29.27
N THR A 512 4.70 -27.08 29.29
CA THR A 512 3.43 -27.39 29.99
C THR A 512 2.67 -28.53 29.32
N GLY A 513 2.64 -28.59 27.98
CA GLY A 513 2.04 -29.70 27.23
C GLY A 513 2.72 -31.04 27.54
N PHE A 514 4.05 -31.09 27.55
CA PHE A 514 4.80 -32.30 27.92
C PHE A 514 4.52 -32.72 29.37
N TYR A 515 4.49 -31.76 30.30
CA TYR A 515 4.15 -32.02 31.70
C TYR A 515 2.74 -32.59 31.85
N GLN A 516 1.75 -32.02 31.14
CA GLN A 516 0.37 -32.51 31.14
C GLN A 516 0.27 -33.95 30.62
N ALA A 517 0.95 -34.26 29.50
CA ALA A 517 0.96 -35.62 28.94
C ALA A 517 1.54 -36.64 29.94
N LYS A 518 2.67 -36.30 30.58
CA LYS A 518 3.31 -37.16 31.59
C LYS A 518 2.45 -37.35 32.83
N HIS A 519 1.79 -36.30 33.31
CA HIS A 519 0.87 -36.38 34.44
C HIS A 519 -0.33 -37.29 34.12
N LEU A 520 -0.89 -37.19 32.92
CA LEU A 520 -2.02 -38.02 32.46
C LEU A 520 -1.62 -39.51 32.37
N GLN A 521 -0.45 -39.81 31.81
CA GLN A 521 0.10 -41.19 31.80
C GLN A 521 0.29 -41.75 33.21
N THR A 522 0.87 -40.96 34.11
CA THR A 522 1.08 -41.36 35.51
C THR A 522 -0.25 -41.62 36.22
N TYR A 523 -1.26 -40.80 35.94
CA TYR A 523 -2.61 -40.95 36.48
C TYR A 523 -3.28 -42.25 36.00
N PHE A 524 -3.20 -42.56 34.70
CA PHE A 524 -3.76 -43.80 34.14
C PHE A 524 -3.09 -45.06 34.71
N HIS A 525 -1.76 -45.06 34.83
CA HIS A 525 -1.03 -46.16 35.48
C HIS A 525 -1.44 -46.35 36.94
N LYS A 526 -1.61 -45.27 37.70
CA LYS A 526 -1.98 -45.33 39.12
C LYS A 526 -3.43 -45.81 39.32
N LYS A 527 -4.31 -45.54 38.36
CA LYS A 527 -5.74 -45.94 38.41
C LYS A 527 -6.03 -47.28 37.74
N LYS A 528 -5.05 -47.95 37.14
CA LYS A 528 -5.21 -49.23 36.41
C LYS A 528 -6.33 -49.18 35.36
N LEU A 529 -6.45 -48.04 34.67
CA LEU A 529 -7.40 -47.87 33.56
C LEU A 529 -6.81 -48.32 32.20
N VAL A 530 -5.52 -48.68 32.20
CA VAL A 530 -4.80 -49.43 31.16
C VAL A 530 -3.85 -50.39 31.87
#